data_AF-A0A7C5G423-F1
#
_entry.id   AF-A0A7C5G423-F1
#
_cell.length_a   1.000
_cell.length_b   1.000
_cell.length_c   1.000
_cell.angle_alpha   90.00
_cell.angle_beta   90.00
_cell.angle_gamma   90.00
#
_symmetry.space_group_name_H-M   'P 1'
#
loop_
_entity.id
_entity.type
_entity.pdbx_description
1 polymer ?
#
loop_
_entity_poly.entity_id
_entity_poly.type
_entity_poly.pdbx_seq_one_letter_code
_entity_poly.pdbx_strand_id
1 'polypeptide(L)'
;MDDDHDVENVQEWIGRLDAFVSSLDDIEGDNATDFADNALEAWQHLTLPSVTGASLPALVIFEALNEIAKASTTVVMDWADTPDVRDRYTRDSAQQLVNDALDDVLSYCNPWRSEGLPTPDEIQQRFTAVAAEIKESMDVLERRTAEMDTEDAEAKTDRYGAILLHCNPSRSHAPIFEKVCSFTEEENKRYCDAYERLRRMIDSELLQHISDESDRLCDVLVGVLRELQSQRVSLADQDAMDERRRRIRSALISFTAALQIHEYQTVRSARQALGMDRSQVEEVKALFDDLKKTSFEYRWLEALRDALQHGDINAFKWSFNVSVSADPEVTINMDRAFMLEFVKDNRNKPWLKRRELEELDSDPSVLNMIKAIQPLMGPLQGKLDKVMYPKVAEDAATVRELIGRFQGRRGMYFLQTGPGFTRRRLAPAQTPLAPRVLHFADTYEGGAD
;
A
#
# COMPACT_ATOMS: atom_id res chain seq x y z
N MET A 1 47.59 -36.92 -45.46
CA MET A 1 48.20 -35.60 -45.28
C MET A 1 47.18 -34.55 -44.82
N ASP A 2 45.93 -34.94 -44.53
CA ASP A 2 44.89 -34.06 -43.94
C ASP A 2 44.80 -34.15 -42.41
N ASP A 3 45.23 -35.26 -41.78
CA ASP A 3 45.05 -35.48 -40.32
C ASP A 3 45.75 -34.42 -39.44
N ASP A 4 46.97 -33.97 -39.78
CA ASP A 4 47.69 -32.96 -38.98
C ASP A 4 47.00 -31.59 -39.00
N HIS A 5 46.31 -31.25 -40.10
CA HIS A 5 45.62 -29.97 -40.23
C HIS A 5 44.29 -29.95 -39.47
N ASP A 6 43.59 -31.08 -39.43
CA ASP A 6 42.36 -31.24 -38.63
C ASP A 6 42.67 -31.28 -37.11
N VAL A 7 43.81 -31.86 -36.70
CA VAL A 7 44.28 -31.83 -35.30
C VAL A 7 44.58 -30.40 -34.85
N GLU A 8 45.31 -29.62 -35.64
CA GLU A 8 45.61 -28.21 -35.32
C GLU A 8 44.34 -27.36 -35.21
N ASN A 9 43.39 -27.55 -36.13
CA ASN A 9 42.10 -26.85 -36.12
C ASN A 9 41.27 -27.18 -34.87
N VAL A 10 41.24 -28.45 -34.44
CA VAL A 10 40.48 -28.87 -33.25
C VAL A 10 41.11 -28.32 -31.98
N GLN A 11 42.44 -28.32 -31.88
CA GLN A 11 43.14 -27.71 -30.76
C GLN A 11 42.84 -26.22 -30.64
N GLU A 12 42.79 -25.51 -31.77
CA GLU A 12 42.40 -24.09 -31.82
C GLU A 12 40.97 -23.90 -31.31
N TRP A 13 40.00 -24.70 -31.75
CA TRP A 13 38.61 -24.58 -31.31
C TRP A 13 38.39 -24.92 -29.85
N ILE A 14 39.08 -25.93 -29.31
CA ILE A 14 39.07 -26.19 -27.86
C ILE A 14 39.68 -25.01 -27.10
N GLY A 15 40.76 -24.39 -27.63
CA GLY A 15 41.34 -23.18 -27.04
C GLY A 15 40.42 -21.95 -27.10
N ARG A 16 39.63 -21.81 -28.17
CA ARG A 16 38.61 -20.77 -28.29
C ARG A 16 37.45 -20.99 -27.32
N LEU A 17 37.04 -22.24 -27.11
CA LEU A 17 36.03 -22.58 -26.11
C LEU A 17 36.53 -22.26 -24.69
N ASP A 18 37.76 -22.65 -24.36
CA ASP A 18 38.40 -22.33 -23.06
C ASP A 18 38.51 -20.82 -22.82
N ALA A 19 38.89 -20.05 -23.86
CA ALA A 19 38.89 -18.60 -23.81
C ALA A 19 37.48 -18.01 -23.63
N PHE A 20 36.47 -18.60 -24.28
CA PHE A 20 35.08 -18.17 -24.14
C PHE A 20 34.57 -18.41 -22.71
N VAL A 21 34.82 -19.60 -22.14
CA VAL A 21 34.50 -19.93 -20.73
C VAL A 21 35.13 -18.93 -19.78
N SER A 22 36.41 -18.59 -20.01
CA SER A 22 37.14 -17.60 -19.20
C SER A 22 36.59 -16.17 -19.33
N SER A 23 35.88 -15.87 -20.42
CA SER A 23 35.29 -14.55 -20.70
C SER A 23 33.81 -14.43 -20.32
N LEU A 24 33.19 -15.49 -19.76
CA LEU A 24 31.77 -15.44 -19.37
C LEU A 24 31.48 -14.30 -18.37
N ASP A 25 32.43 -13.95 -17.52
CA ASP A 25 32.31 -12.81 -16.60
C ASP A 25 32.12 -11.47 -17.31
N ASP A 26 32.68 -11.32 -18.52
CA ASP A 26 32.63 -10.09 -19.32
C ASP A 26 31.32 -9.97 -20.13
N ILE A 27 30.50 -11.02 -20.18
CA ILE A 27 29.21 -11.00 -20.89
C ILE A 27 28.21 -10.17 -20.06
N GLU A 28 27.70 -9.11 -20.70
CA GLU A 28 26.68 -8.22 -20.13
C GLU A 28 25.36 -8.98 -19.86
N GLY A 29 24.61 -8.54 -18.85
CA GLY A 29 23.32 -9.11 -18.50
C GLY A 29 22.91 -8.70 -17.09
N ASP A 30 21.86 -7.91 -16.96
CA ASP A 30 21.41 -7.38 -15.66
C ASP A 30 20.76 -8.46 -14.78
N ASN A 31 20.32 -9.57 -15.38
CA ASN A 31 19.69 -10.70 -14.72
C ASN A 31 20.06 -12.04 -15.39
N ALA A 32 19.60 -13.14 -14.80
CA ALA A 32 19.93 -14.50 -15.26
C ALA A 32 19.49 -14.80 -16.70
N THR A 33 18.28 -14.38 -17.10
CA THR A 33 17.77 -14.63 -18.46
C THR A 33 18.52 -13.79 -19.49
N ASP A 34 18.78 -12.52 -19.20
CA ASP A 34 19.55 -11.64 -20.09
C ASP A 34 20.96 -12.17 -20.31
N PHE A 35 21.64 -12.63 -19.25
CA PHE A 35 22.95 -13.25 -19.36
C PHE A 35 22.91 -14.53 -20.22
N ALA A 36 21.94 -15.41 -19.99
CA ALA A 36 21.85 -16.68 -20.70
C ALA A 36 21.54 -16.51 -22.20
N ASP A 37 20.73 -15.50 -22.55
CA ASP A 37 20.47 -15.12 -23.94
C ASP A 37 21.73 -14.52 -24.59
N ASN A 38 22.41 -13.58 -23.91
CA ASN A 38 23.64 -12.96 -24.41
C ASN A 38 24.79 -13.96 -24.59
N ALA A 39 24.93 -14.94 -23.68
CA ALA A 39 25.92 -16.00 -23.80
C ALA A 39 25.65 -16.91 -25.01
N LEU A 40 24.39 -17.26 -25.25
CA LEU A 40 23.98 -18.03 -26.41
C LEU A 40 24.24 -17.28 -27.72
N GLU A 41 23.86 -15.99 -27.78
CA GLU A 41 24.10 -15.13 -28.94
C GLU A 41 25.60 -14.93 -29.21
N ALA A 42 26.40 -14.67 -28.17
CA ALA A 42 27.84 -14.47 -28.28
C ALA A 42 28.54 -15.72 -28.86
N TRP A 43 28.18 -16.91 -28.38
CA TRP A 43 28.73 -18.15 -28.92
C TRP A 43 28.29 -18.39 -30.36
N GLN A 44 27.02 -18.19 -30.70
CA GLN A 44 26.52 -18.31 -32.07
C GLN A 44 27.25 -17.37 -33.03
N HIS A 45 27.44 -16.11 -32.64
CA HIS A 45 28.15 -15.11 -33.44
C HIS A 45 29.62 -15.45 -33.67
N LEU A 46 30.29 -16.00 -32.65
CA LEU A 46 31.69 -16.41 -32.72
C LEU A 46 31.89 -17.62 -33.64
N THR A 47 30.92 -18.54 -33.67
CA THR A 47 31.15 -19.90 -34.17
C THR A 47 30.44 -20.23 -35.48
N LEU A 48 29.17 -19.84 -35.65
CA LEU A 48 28.37 -20.21 -36.84
C LEU A 48 28.99 -19.80 -38.18
N PRO A 49 29.66 -18.63 -38.33
CA PRO A 49 30.32 -18.26 -39.60
C PRO A 49 31.45 -19.20 -40.02
N SER A 50 32.00 -19.98 -39.08
CA SER A 50 33.13 -20.87 -39.31
C SER A 50 32.73 -22.31 -39.68
N VAL A 51 31.44 -22.63 -39.61
CA VAL A 51 30.91 -23.99 -39.87
C VAL A 51 30.56 -24.14 -41.35
N THR A 52 31.32 -24.97 -42.08
CA THR A 52 31.11 -25.22 -43.51
C THR A 52 30.63 -26.65 -43.83
N GLY A 53 30.61 -27.55 -42.83
CA GLY A 53 30.17 -28.94 -42.94
C GLY A 53 30.40 -29.73 -41.64
N ALA A 54 30.05 -31.01 -41.64
CA ALA A 54 30.30 -31.90 -40.49
C ALA A 54 31.80 -32.22 -40.40
N SER A 55 32.45 -31.70 -39.36
CA SER A 55 33.87 -31.88 -39.07
C SER A 55 34.11 -31.93 -37.56
N LEU A 56 35.30 -32.37 -37.12
CA LEU A 56 35.63 -32.41 -35.70
C LEU A 56 35.59 -31.02 -35.02
N PRO A 57 36.05 -29.93 -35.66
CA PRO A 57 35.82 -28.56 -35.18
C PRO A 57 34.34 -28.19 -35.04
N ALA A 58 33.51 -28.56 -36.03
CA ALA A 58 32.08 -28.30 -36.00
C ALA A 58 31.40 -29.06 -34.85
N LEU A 59 31.90 -30.24 -34.49
CA LEU A 59 31.40 -31.00 -33.34
C LEU A 59 31.65 -30.26 -32.02
N VAL A 60 32.86 -29.71 -31.78
CA VAL A 60 33.14 -28.90 -30.57
C VAL A 60 32.20 -27.70 -30.48
N ILE A 61 31.99 -27.00 -31.60
CA ILE A 61 31.09 -25.85 -31.69
C ILE A 61 29.66 -26.25 -31.29
N PHE A 62 29.16 -27.35 -31.85
CA PHE A 62 27.79 -27.81 -31.65
C PHE A 62 27.59 -28.38 -30.24
N GLU A 63 28.55 -29.09 -29.65
CA GLU A 63 28.44 -29.57 -28.27
C GLU A 63 28.34 -28.39 -27.28
N ALA A 64 29.20 -27.39 -27.44
CA ALA A 64 29.13 -26.18 -26.63
C ALA A 64 27.81 -25.42 -26.85
N LEU A 65 27.36 -25.29 -28.11
CA LEU A 65 26.09 -24.63 -28.42
C LEU A 65 24.88 -25.37 -27.79
N ASN A 66 24.90 -26.70 -27.81
CA ASN A 66 23.87 -27.54 -27.20
C ASN A 66 23.79 -27.32 -25.69
N GLU A 67 24.92 -27.33 -25.00
CA GLU A 67 24.96 -27.16 -23.55
C GLU A 67 24.58 -25.73 -23.12
N ILE A 68 25.01 -24.70 -23.86
CA ILE A 68 24.52 -23.33 -23.63
C ILE A 68 23.01 -23.25 -23.85
N ALA A 69 22.47 -23.83 -24.94
CA ALA A 69 21.04 -23.81 -25.21
C ALA A 69 20.21 -24.54 -24.13
N LYS A 70 20.72 -25.65 -23.59
CA LYS A 70 20.10 -26.36 -22.45
C LYS A 70 20.12 -25.50 -21.19
N ALA A 71 21.26 -24.89 -20.86
CA ALA A 71 21.39 -23.99 -19.71
C ALA A 71 20.45 -22.78 -19.83
N SER A 72 20.37 -22.12 -21.00
CA SER A 72 19.44 -21.03 -21.25
C SER A 72 17.99 -21.47 -21.10
N THR A 73 17.64 -22.66 -21.61
CA THR A 73 16.30 -23.24 -21.41
C THR A 73 16.00 -23.44 -19.93
N THR A 74 16.92 -23.99 -19.15
CA THR A 74 16.77 -24.16 -17.69
C THR A 74 16.54 -22.84 -16.97
N VAL A 75 17.33 -21.81 -17.28
CA VAL A 75 17.22 -20.49 -16.65
C VAL A 75 15.89 -19.81 -17.02
N VAL A 76 15.48 -19.88 -18.28
CA VAL A 76 14.20 -19.30 -18.73
C VAL A 76 13.01 -20.03 -18.10
N MET A 77 13.04 -21.37 -18.02
CA MET A 77 11.99 -22.14 -17.34
C MET A 77 11.92 -21.81 -15.86
N ASP A 78 13.06 -21.76 -15.16
CA ASP A 78 13.09 -21.41 -13.74
C ASP A 78 12.53 -20.00 -13.50
N TRP A 79 12.93 -19.02 -14.31
CA TRP A 79 12.42 -17.66 -14.17
C TRP A 79 10.90 -17.58 -14.33
N ALA A 80 10.33 -18.38 -15.24
CA ALA A 80 8.89 -18.43 -15.51
C ALA A 80 8.10 -19.24 -14.47
N ASP A 81 8.65 -20.36 -14.00
CA ASP A 81 7.91 -21.35 -13.20
C ASP A 81 8.18 -21.22 -11.69
N THR A 82 9.27 -20.57 -11.27
CA THR A 82 9.62 -20.38 -9.85
C THR A 82 8.97 -19.09 -9.31
N PRO A 83 7.98 -19.19 -8.40
CA PRO A 83 7.19 -18.04 -7.98
C PRO A 83 7.94 -17.05 -7.08
N ASP A 84 8.85 -17.55 -6.23
CA ASP A 84 9.65 -16.73 -5.34
C ASP A 84 10.92 -16.28 -6.04
N VAL A 85 11.10 -14.96 -6.20
CA VAL A 85 12.28 -14.40 -6.86
C VAL A 85 13.58 -14.78 -6.16
N ARG A 86 13.53 -15.10 -4.86
CA ARG A 86 14.70 -15.52 -4.07
C ARG A 86 15.16 -16.94 -4.38
N ASP A 87 14.27 -17.76 -4.92
CA ASP A 87 14.55 -19.15 -5.29
C ASP A 87 14.96 -19.29 -6.76
N ARG A 88 14.86 -18.21 -7.55
CA ARG A 88 15.25 -18.18 -8.96
C ARG A 88 16.76 -18.13 -9.14
N TYR A 89 17.23 -18.56 -10.31
CA TYR A 89 18.60 -18.29 -10.74
C TYR A 89 18.89 -16.78 -10.71
N THR A 90 19.97 -16.42 -10.04
CA THR A 90 20.65 -15.14 -10.18
C THR A 90 21.57 -15.16 -11.39
N ARG A 91 22.05 -13.98 -11.84
CA ARG A 91 23.08 -13.87 -12.88
C ARG A 91 24.28 -14.77 -12.57
N ASP A 92 24.79 -14.70 -11.34
CA ASP A 92 25.96 -15.49 -10.92
C ASP A 92 25.69 -17.00 -10.98
N SER A 93 24.52 -17.46 -10.54
CA SER A 93 24.17 -18.88 -10.61
C SER A 93 23.90 -19.37 -12.04
N ALA A 94 23.36 -18.52 -12.91
CA ALA A 94 23.19 -18.83 -14.33
C ALA A 94 24.55 -18.89 -15.05
N GLN A 95 25.46 -17.99 -14.71
CA GLN A 95 26.84 -18.05 -15.20
C GLN A 95 27.54 -19.32 -14.73
N GLN A 96 27.43 -19.68 -13.46
CA GLN A 96 28.00 -20.92 -12.95
C GLN A 96 27.43 -22.13 -13.69
N LEU A 97 26.11 -22.14 -13.95
CA LEU A 97 25.47 -23.21 -14.71
C LEU A 97 26.03 -23.34 -16.14
N VAL A 98 26.22 -22.22 -16.84
CA VAL A 98 26.84 -22.22 -18.18
C VAL A 98 28.31 -22.62 -18.12
N ASN A 99 29.04 -22.16 -17.12
CA ASN A 99 30.45 -22.48 -16.91
C ASN A 99 30.63 -23.99 -16.68
N ASP A 100 29.89 -24.57 -15.74
CA ASP A 100 29.90 -26.00 -15.44
C ASP A 100 29.55 -26.84 -16.69
N ALA A 101 28.55 -26.41 -17.47
CA ALA A 101 28.11 -27.12 -18.67
C ALA A 101 29.18 -27.07 -19.79
N LEU A 102 29.91 -25.95 -19.94
CA LEU A 102 31.00 -25.84 -20.91
C LEU A 102 32.28 -26.54 -20.45
N ASP A 103 32.55 -26.57 -19.15
CA ASP A 103 33.65 -27.34 -18.56
C ASP A 103 33.46 -28.85 -18.76
N ASP A 104 32.23 -29.34 -18.74
CA ASP A 104 31.90 -30.72 -19.10
C ASP A 104 32.22 -31.00 -20.58
N VAL A 105 31.91 -30.07 -21.49
CA VAL A 105 32.28 -30.18 -22.91
C VAL A 105 33.80 -30.16 -23.09
N LEU A 106 34.52 -29.26 -22.41
CA LEU A 106 35.98 -29.22 -22.43
C LEU A 106 36.58 -30.52 -21.90
N SER A 107 36.04 -31.06 -20.82
CA SER A 107 36.46 -32.34 -20.25
C SER A 107 36.24 -33.51 -21.20
N TYR A 108 35.16 -33.48 -21.98
CA TYR A 108 34.88 -34.46 -23.03
C TYR A 108 35.82 -34.34 -24.24
N CYS A 109 36.17 -33.12 -24.66
CA CYS A 109 37.02 -32.86 -25.82
C CYS A 109 38.53 -32.93 -25.52
N ASN A 110 38.96 -32.70 -24.28
CA ASN A 110 40.37 -32.68 -23.88
C ASN A 110 41.14 -33.98 -24.17
N PRO A 111 40.58 -35.19 -23.98
CA PRO A 111 41.24 -36.44 -24.35
C PRO A 111 41.66 -36.51 -25.82
N TRP A 112 40.98 -35.81 -26.73
CA TRP A 112 41.35 -35.77 -28.15
C TRP A 112 42.72 -35.10 -28.39
N ARG A 113 43.23 -34.34 -27.41
CA ARG A 113 44.57 -33.73 -27.47
C ARG A 113 45.70 -34.72 -27.19
N SER A 114 45.44 -35.81 -26.47
CA SER A 114 46.48 -36.72 -25.95
C SER A 114 46.27 -38.21 -26.25
N GLU A 115 45.02 -38.66 -26.41
CA GLU A 115 44.66 -40.07 -26.51
C GLU A 115 44.28 -40.52 -27.93
N GLY A 116 44.10 -39.56 -28.86
CA GLY A 116 43.80 -39.79 -30.28
C GLY A 116 42.42 -39.26 -30.68
N LEU A 117 42.24 -38.98 -31.98
CA LEU A 117 40.99 -38.44 -32.52
C LEU A 117 39.92 -39.55 -32.65
N PRO A 118 38.62 -39.22 -32.47
CA PRO A 118 37.52 -40.12 -32.78
C PRO A 118 37.50 -40.50 -34.26
N THR A 119 36.92 -41.64 -34.59
CA THR A 119 36.79 -42.07 -35.99
C THR A 119 35.78 -41.20 -36.75
N PRO A 120 35.91 -41.04 -38.08
CA PRO A 120 34.97 -40.24 -38.89
C PRO A 120 33.49 -40.64 -38.73
N ASP A 121 33.22 -41.94 -38.55
CA ASP A 121 31.87 -42.46 -38.35
C ASP A 121 31.30 -42.04 -36.97
N GLU A 122 32.12 -42.05 -35.91
CA GLU A 122 31.75 -41.57 -34.58
C GLU A 122 31.47 -40.06 -34.59
N ILE A 123 32.30 -39.28 -35.30
CA ILE A 123 32.11 -37.83 -35.47
C ILE A 123 30.78 -37.55 -36.16
N GLN A 124 30.52 -38.23 -37.28
CA GLN A 124 29.29 -38.03 -38.05
C GLN A 124 28.05 -38.43 -37.25
N GLN A 125 28.11 -39.55 -36.51
CA GLN A 125 27.02 -40.01 -35.66
C GLN A 125 26.74 -39.01 -34.52
N ARG A 126 27.78 -38.55 -33.81
CA ARG A 126 27.62 -37.61 -32.71
C ARG A 126 27.18 -36.24 -33.19
N PHE A 127 27.75 -35.74 -34.29
CA PHE A 127 27.33 -34.47 -34.91
C PHE A 127 25.84 -34.49 -35.27
N THR A 128 25.36 -35.59 -35.85
CA THR A 128 23.93 -35.74 -36.19
C THR A 128 23.05 -35.77 -34.94
N ALA A 129 23.50 -36.44 -33.87
CA ALA A 129 22.78 -36.49 -32.60
C ALA A 129 22.71 -35.11 -31.94
N VAL A 130 23.83 -34.41 -31.82
CA VAL A 130 23.91 -33.07 -31.19
C VAL A 130 23.15 -32.05 -32.00
N ALA A 131 23.20 -32.09 -33.34
CA ALA A 131 22.39 -31.22 -34.18
C ALA A 131 20.88 -31.44 -33.98
N ALA A 132 20.45 -32.69 -33.73
CA ALA A 132 19.07 -32.99 -33.38
C ALA A 132 18.71 -32.48 -31.98
N GLU A 133 19.59 -32.65 -30.98
CA GLU A 133 19.39 -32.14 -29.62
C GLU A 133 19.33 -30.61 -29.55
N ILE A 134 20.19 -29.90 -30.30
CA ILE A 134 20.16 -28.44 -30.41
C ILE A 134 18.81 -28.01 -30.99
N LYS A 135 18.40 -28.64 -32.09
CA LYS A 135 17.12 -28.32 -32.73
C LYS A 135 15.96 -28.51 -31.75
N GLU A 136 15.95 -29.61 -31.01
CA GLU A 136 14.92 -29.86 -29.99
C GLU A 136 14.95 -28.79 -28.89
N SER A 137 16.12 -28.45 -28.37
CA SER A 137 16.28 -27.45 -27.31
C SER A 137 15.85 -26.06 -27.76
N MET A 138 16.24 -25.64 -28.97
CA MET A 138 15.81 -24.37 -29.57
C MET A 138 14.31 -24.36 -29.85
N ASP A 139 13.74 -25.44 -30.41
CA ASP A 139 12.30 -25.57 -30.66
C ASP A 139 11.49 -25.47 -29.34
N VAL A 140 12.03 -25.99 -28.23
CA VAL A 140 11.42 -25.86 -26.89
C VAL A 140 11.47 -24.42 -26.39
N LEU A 141 12.65 -23.77 -26.47
CA LEU A 141 12.84 -22.39 -26.04
C LEU A 141 11.95 -21.43 -26.84
N GLU A 142 11.91 -21.55 -28.17
CA GLU A 142 11.07 -20.73 -29.05
C GLU A 142 9.59 -20.90 -28.72
N ARG A 143 9.12 -22.15 -28.59
CA ARG A 143 7.71 -22.43 -28.27
C ARG A 143 7.30 -21.83 -26.93
N ARG A 144 8.14 -21.97 -25.91
CA ARG A 144 7.86 -21.44 -24.57
C ARG A 144 7.89 -19.92 -24.54
N THR A 145 8.81 -19.30 -25.27
CA THR A 145 8.85 -17.85 -25.42
C THR A 145 7.60 -17.34 -26.11
N ALA A 146 7.16 -17.99 -27.20
CA ALA A 146 5.92 -17.66 -27.90
C ALA A 146 4.67 -17.86 -27.03
N GLU A 147 4.62 -18.90 -26.20
CA GLU A 147 3.56 -19.11 -25.20
C GLU A 147 3.49 -17.94 -24.22
N MET A 148 4.63 -17.53 -23.64
CA MET A 148 4.69 -16.39 -22.72
C MET A 148 4.32 -15.06 -23.38
N ASP A 149 4.76 -14.82 -24.62
CA ASP A 149 4.41 -13.62 -25.37
C ASP A 149 2.91 -13.56 -25.70
N THR A 150 2.29 -14.72 -25.93
CA THR A 150 0.85 -14.85 -26.10
C THR A 150 0.12 -14.53 -24.78
N GLU A 151 0.56 -15.10 -23.66
CA GLU A 151 0.02 -14.78 -22.32
C GLU A 151 0.14 -13.27 -22.03
N ASP A 152 1.27 -12.65 -22.34
CA ASP A 152 1.49 -11.21 -22.17
C ASP A 152 0.58 -10.37 -23.10
N ALA A 153 0.29 -10.84 -24.31
CA ALA A 153 -0.66 -10.19 -25.21
C ALA A 153 -2.11 -10.29 -24.68
N GLU A 154 -2.53 -11.45 -24.17
CA GLU A 154 -3.85 -11.66 -23.57
C GLU A 154 -4.02 -10.80 -22.31
N ALA A 155 -3.04 -10.82 -21.41
CA ALA A 155 -3.04 -10.02 -20.18
C ALA A 155 -3.08 -8.51 -20.44
N LYS A 156 -2.53 -8.03 -21.56
CA LYS A 156 -2.65 -6.62 -21.99
C LYS A 156 -4.09 -6.23 -22.32
N THR A 157 -4.94 -7.18 -22.68
CA THR A 157 -6.37 -6.93 -22.94
C THR A 157 -7.21 -7.05 -21.67
N ASP A 158 -6.83 -7.95 -20.75
CA ASP A 158 -7.52 -8.19 -19.49
C ASP A 158 -7.01 -7.30 -18.35
N ARG A 159 -7.24 -5.98 -18.48
CA ARG A 159 -6.63 -4.95 -17.61
C ARG A 159 -7.34 -4.70 -16.28
N TYR A 160 -8.61 -5.10 -16.18
CA TYR A 160 -9.46 -4.72 -15.06
C TYR A 160 -10.09 -5.94 -14.42
N GLY A 161 -10.29 -5.89 -13.10
CA GLY A 161 -10.81 -7.03 -12.36
C GLY A 161 -10.62 -6.92 -10.86
N ALA A 162 -11.17 -7.92 -10.16
CA ALA A 162 -11.02 -8.09 -8.72
C ALA A 162 -9.90 -9.09 -8.44
N ILE A 163 -8.98 -8.72 -7.55
CA ILE A 163 -7.86 -9.57 -7.14
C ILE A 163 -7.98 -9.85 -5.64
N LEU A 164 -7.91 -11.13 -5.29
CA LEU A 164 -7.88 -11.61 -3.92
C LEU A 164 -6.46 -12.05 -3.58
N LEU A 165 -5.92 -11.49 -2.50
CA LEU A 165 -4.73 -12.01 -1.84
C LEU A 165 -5.15 -12.85 -0.63
N HIS A 166 -4.83 -14.14 -0.65
CA HIS A 166 -5.15 -15.07 0.43
C HIS A 166 -3.99 -16.03 0.70
N CYS A 167 -3.99 -16.63 1.89
CA CYS A 167 -3.02 -17.66 2.26
C CYS A 167 -3.72 -19.02 2.22
N ASN A 168 -3.16 -19.98 1.48
CA ASN A 168 -3.63 -21.36 1.48
C ASN A 168 -2.46 -22.30 1.79
N PRO A 169 -2.27 -22.67 3.08
CA PRO A 169 -1.15 -23.50 3.52
C PRO A 169 -1.07 -24.86 2.83
N SER A 170 -2.19 -25.38 2.32
CA SER A 170 -2.23 -26.66 1.58
C SER A 170 -1.67 -26.56 0.16
N ARG A 171 -1.51 -25.33 -0.37
CA ARG A 171 -1.01 -25.07 -1.73
C ARG A 171 0.36 -24.38 -1.71
N SER A 172 0.55 -23.42 -0.81
CA SER A 172 1.82 -22.70 -0.66
C SER A 172 1.91 -22.04 0.72
N HIS A 173 3.13 -21.94 1.26
CA HIS A 173 3.40 -21.11 2.43
C HIS A 173 3.43 -19.62 2.09
N ALA A 174 3.54 -19.25 0.81
CA ALA A 174 3.52 -17.87 0.34
C ALA A 174 2.07 -17.37 0.10
N PRO A 175 1.80 -16.06 0.26
CA PRO A 175 0.54 -15.45 -0.12
C PRO A 175 0.25 -15.63 -1.62
N ILE A 176 -1.00 -15.96 -1.96
CA ILE A 176 -1.44 -16.23 -3.32
C ILE A 176 -2.28 -15.06 -3.80
N PHE A 177 -1.82 -14.39 -4.87
CA PHE A 177 -2.64 -13.46 -5.63
C PHE A 177 -3.47 -14.24 -6.64
N GLU A 178 -4.77 -13.99 -6.66
CA GLU A 178 -5.69 -14.67 -7.55
C GLU A 178 -6.69 -13.68 -8.13
N LYS A 179 -6.82 -13.68 -9.46
CA LYS A 179 -7.88 -12.94 -10.12
C LYS A 179 -9.20 -13.67 -9.92
N VAL A 180 -10.14 -13.01 -9.25
CA VAL A 180 -11.47 -13.59 -8.96
C VAL A 180 -12.43 -13.36 -10.12
N CYS A 181 -12.32 -12.21 -10.79
CA CYS A 181 -13.10 -11.89 -11.97
C CYS A 181 -12.48 -10.75 -12.78
N SER A 182 -12.81 -10.69 -14.06
CA SER A 182 -12.49 -9.56 -14.96
C SER A 182 -13.64 -8.56 -15.00
N PHE A 183 -13.31 -7.31 -15.28
CA PHE A 183 -14.27 -6.21 -15.44
C PHE A 183 -14.13 -5.58 -16.82
N THR A 184 -15.22 -4.98 -17.31
CA THR A 184 -15.09 -3.98 -18.39
C THR A 184 -14.47 -2.70 -17.86
N GLU A 185 -14.02 -1.81 -18.76
CA GLU A 185 -13.51 -0.50 -18.37
C GLU A 185 -14.56 0.34 -17.63
N GLU A 186 -15.81 0.27 -18.08
CA GLU A 186 -16.94 0.98 -17.48
C GLU A 186 -17.28 0.44 -16.09
N GLU A 187 -17.29 -0.88 -15.91
CA GLU A 187 -17.49 -1.50 -14.59
C GLU A 187 -16.38 -1.10 -13.62
N ASN A 188 -15.12 -1.20 -14.06
CA ASN A 188 -13.99 -0.83 -13.23
C ASN A 188 -14.02 0.64 -12.83
N LYS A 189 -14.30 1.53 -13.79
CA LYS A 189 -14.46 2.96 -13.51
C LYS A 189 -15.58 3.21 -12.51
N ARG A 190 -16.74 2.57 -12.68
CA ARG A 190 -17.87 2.68 -11.74
C ARG A 190 -17.47 2.26 -10.32
N TYR A 191 -16.79 1.14 -10.17
CA TYR A 191 -16.32 0.66 -8.86
C TYR A 191 -15.25 1.56 -8.25
N CYS A 192 -14.22 1.92 -9.01
CA CYS A 192 -13.16 2.83 -8.57
C CYS A 192 -13.74 4.17 -8.11
N ASP A 193 -14.60 4.77 -8.92
CA ASP A 193 -15.18 6.07 -8.64
C ASP A 193 -16.07 6.06 -7.39
N ALA A 194 -16.91 5.03 -7.23
CA ALA A 194 -17.76 4.87 -6.03
C ALA A 194 -16.92 4.61 -4.77
N TYR A 195 -15.93 3.71 -4.86
CA TYR A 195 -15.02 3.42 -3.76
C TYR A 195 -14.22 4.66 -3.34
N GLU A 196 -13.67 5.43 -4.29
CA GLU A 196 -12.92 6.64 -4.00
C GLU A 196 -13.79 7.74 -3.38
N ARG A 197 -15.06 7.87 -3.80
CA ARG A 197 -16.01 8.79 -3.16
C ARG A 197 -16.29 8.40 -1.71
N LEU A 198 -16.58 7.13 -1.42
CA LEU A 198 -16.78 6.65 -0.05
C LEU A 198 -15.52 6.80 0.79
N ARG A 199 -14.35 6.44 0.25
CA ARG A 199 -13.07 6.59 0.94
C ARG A 199 -12.83 8.05 1.33
N ARG A 200 -13.03 8.99 0.41
CA ARG A 200 -12.89 10.42 0.70
C ARG A 200 -13.87 10.91 1.74
N MET A 201 -15.12 10.44 1.70
CA MET A 201 -16.13 10.77 2.73
C MET A 201 -15.66 10.30 4.12
N ILE A 202 -15.31 9.02 4.25
CA ILE A 202 -14.85 8.42 5.51
C ILE A 202 -13.56 9.08 6.00
N ASP A 203 -12.60 9.34 5.11
CA ASP A 203 -11.33 9.99 5.47
C ASP A 203 -11.51 11.49 5.80
N SER A 204 -12.61 12.11 5.37
CA SER A 204 -12.96 13.51 5.71
C SER A 204 -13.77 13.62 7.00
N GLU A 205 -14.08 12.49 7.66
CA GLU A 205 -14.84 12.46 8.90
C GLU A 205 -14.00 13.01 10.07
N LEU A 206 -14.22 14.27 10.40
CA LEU A 206 -13.57 14.94 11.54
C LEU A 206 -14.28 14.69 12.87
N LEU A 207 -15.39 13.94 12.85
CA LEU A 207 -16.10 13.52 14.06
C LEU A 207 -15.22 12.63 14.95
N GLN A 208 -14.43 11.74 14.33
CA GLN A 208 -13.47 10.91 15.05
C GLN A 208 -12.43 11.77 15.78
N HIS A 209 -11.95 12.85 15.15
CA HIS A 209 -10.99 13.76 15.78
C HIS A 209 -11.56 14.44 17.05
N ILE A 210 -12.84 14.83 17.05
CA ILE A 210 -13.50 15.36 18.25
C ILE A 210 -13.54 14.31 19.36
N SER A 211 -13.85 13.06 19.00
CA SER A 211 -13.90 11.94 19.96
C SER A 211 -12.52 11.63 20.53
N ASP A 212 -11.49 11.58 19.69
CA ASP A 212 -10.10 11.35 20.09
C ASP A 212 -9.60 12.44 21.05
N GLU A 213 -9.90 13.71 20.78
CA GLU A 213 -9.50 14.81 21.68
C GLU A 213 -10.33 14.83 22.97
N SER A 214 -11.56 14.33 22.95
CA SER A 214 -12.37 14.11 24.15
C SER A 214 -11.75 13.02 25.04
N ASP A 215 -11.38 11.88 24.44
CA ASP A 215 -10.73 10.77 25.14
C ASP A 215 -9.38 11.20 25.69
N ARG A 216 -8.60 11.97 24.93
CA ARG A 216 -7.35 12.56 25.39
C ARG A 216 -7.54 13.46 26.61
N LEU A 217 -8.59 14.28 26.64
CA LEU A 217 -8.91 15.10 27.81
C LEU A 217 -9.26 14.21 29.02
N CYS A 218 -10.07 13.17 28.81
CA CYS A 218 -10.38 12.19 29.84
C CYS A 218 -9.13 11.50 30.38
N ASP A 219 -8.20 11.09 29.52
CA ASP A 219 -6.93 10.44 29.91
C ASP A 219 -6.07 11.37 30.77
N VAL A 220 -5.97 12.65 30.38
CA VAL A 220 -5.26 13.65 31.19
C VAL A 220 -5.92 13.81 32.56
N LEU A 221 -7.25 13.84 32.63
CA LEU A 221 -7.98 13.96 33.89
C LEU A 221 -7.80 12.74 34.79
N VAL A 222 -7.93 11.54 34.22
CA VAL A 222 -7.70 10.28 34.93
C VAL A 222 -6.26 10.20 35.43
N GLY A 223 -5.29 10.63 34.61
CA GLY A 223 -3.89 10.73 35.01
C GLY A 223 -3.68 11.65 36.21
N VAL A 224 -4.25 12.86 36.17
CA VAL A 224 -4.19 13.82 37.28
C VAL A 224 -4.88 13.26 38.54
N LEU A 225 -6.05 12.63 38.41
CA LEU A 225 -6.75 11.98 39.53
C LEU A 225 -5.91 10.88 40.18
N ARG A 226 -5.29 10.02 39.38
CA ARG A 226 -4.40 8.94 39.87
C ARG A 226 -3.18 9.49 40.59
N GLU A 227 -2.58 10.57 40.09
CA GLU A 227 -1.47 11.25 40.76
C GLU A 227 -1.89 11.78 42.13
N LEU A 228 -3.07 12.42 42.22
CA LEU A 228 -3.63 12.94 43.48
C LEU A 228 -3.95 11.81 44.48
N GLN A 229 -4.51 10.69 44.00
CA GLN A 229 -4.78 9.50 44.81
C GLN A 229 -3.51 8.86 45.38
N SER A 230 -2.42 8.86 44.61
CA SER A 230 -1.19 8.19 44.99
C SER A 230 -0.45 8.85 46.17
N GLN A 231 -0.89 10.04 46.62
CA GLN A 231 -0.23 10.88 47.64
C GLN A 231 1.27 11.14 47.39
N ARG A 232 1.79 10.83 46.19
CA ARG A 232 3.20 10.99 45.83
C ARG A 232 3.62 12.46 45.72
N VAL A 233 2.65 13.37 45.66
CA VAL A 233 2.88 14.81 45.50
C VAL A 233 1.98 15.57 46.47
N SER A 234 2.58 16.49 47.23
CA SER A 234 1.87 17.34 48.17
C SER A 234 0.98 18.34 47.42
N LEU A 235 -0.23 18.58 47.91
CA LEU A 235 -1.10 19.67 47.42
C LEU A 235 -0.49 21.07 47.64
N ALA A 236 0.54 21.17 48.49
CA ALA A 236 1.29 22.41 48.72
C ALA A 236 2.41 22.66 47.70
N ASP A 237 2.71 21.69 46.82
CA ASP A 237 3.70 21.83 45.76
C ASP A 237 3.11 22.64 44.59
N GLN A 238 3.34 23.96 44.60
CA GLN A 238 2.77 24.87 43.61
C GLN A 238 3.22 24.55 42.17
N ASP A 239 4.47 24.09 41.98
CA ASP A 239 5.00 23.79 40.65
C ASP A 239 4.31 22.55 40.06
N ALA A 240 4.10 21.51 40.87
CA ALA A 240 3.39 20.31 40.43
C ALA A 240 1.90 20.60 40.14
N MET A 241 1.28 21.50 40.92
CA MET A 241 -0.10 21.93 40.69
C MET A 241 -0.23 22.75 39.40
N ASP A 242 0.74 23.63 39.13
CA ASP A 242 0.81 24.39 37.88
C ASP A 242 1.05 23.48 36.68
N GLU A 243 1.90 22.46 36.79
CA GLU A 243 2.10 21.49 35.71
C GLU A 243 0.81 20.74 35.36
N ARG A 244 0.06 20.28 36.37
CA ARG A 244 -1.27 19.66 36.16
C ARG A 244 -2.23 20.60 35.48
N ARG A 245 -2.30 21.85 35.94
CA ARG A 245 -3.10 22.90 35.31
C ARG A 245 -2.72 23.08 33.84
N ARG A 246 -1.43 23.14 33.52
CA ARG A 246 -0.93 23.28 32.14
C ARG A 246 -1.35 22.10 31.27
N ARG A 247 -1.27 20.86 31.76
CA ARG A 247 -1.70 19.65 31.04
C ARG A 247 -3.20 19.67 30.74
N ILE A 248 -4.04 19.96 31.75
CA ILE A 248 -5.49 20.09 31.58
C ILE A 248 -5.83 21.18 30.57
N ARG A 249 -5.21 22.36 30.71
CA ARG A 249 -5.38 23.47 29.76
C ARG A 249 -5.03 23.08 28.35
N SER A 250 -3.89 22.42 28.15
CA SER A 250 -3.46 21.99 26.82
C SER A 250 -4.47 21.03 26.18
N ALA A 251 -4.98 20.06 26.95
CA ALA A 251 -6.00 19.14 26.45
C ALA A 251 -7.32 19.85 26.14
N LEU A 252 -7.73 20.83 26.97
CA LEU A 252 -8.92 21.63 26.74
C LEU A 252 -8.82 22.50 25.48
N ILE A 253 -7.64 23.09 25.24
CA ILE A 253 -7.38 23.84 23.99
C ILE A 253 -7.49 22.90 22.79
N SER A 254 -6.92 21.69 22.85
CA SER A 254 -7.01 20.72 21.75
C SER A 254 -8.46 20.32 21.47
N PHE A 255 -9.23 19.98 22.50
CA PHE A 255 -10.64 19.60 22.34
C PHE A 255 -11.48 20.74 21.75
N THR A 256 -11.38 21.94 22.30
CA THR A 256 -12.15 23.09 21.81
C THR A 256 -11.69 23.55 20.41
N ALA A 257 -10.42 23.31 20.05
CA ALA A 257 -9.94 23.49 18.70
C ALA A 257 -10.50 22.44 17.72
N ALA A 258 -10.66 21.18 18.15
CA ALA A 258 -11.25 20.13 17.32
C ALA A 258 -12.67 20.48 16.85
N LEU A 259 -13.50 21.08 17.72
CA LEU A 259 -14.83 21.58 17.36
C LEU A 259 -14.78 22.64 16.25
N GLN A 260 -13.86 23.60 16.37
CA GLN A 260 -13.71 24.63 15.33
C GLN A 260 -13.12 24.05 14.03
N ILE A 261 -12.18 23.12 14.13
CA ILE A 261 -11.60 22.43 12.98
C ILE A 261 -12.67 21.67 12.22
N HIS A 262 -13.58 20.97 12.93
CA HIS A 262 -14.72 20.29 12.32
C HIS A 262 -15.55 21.24 11.47
N GLU A 263 -15.97 22.38 12.01
CA GLU A 263 -16.73 23.38 11.24
C GLU A 263 -15.93 23.94 10.07
N TYR A 264 -14.74 24.48 10.35
CA TYR A 264 -13.94 25.20 9.36
C TYR A 264 -13.52 24.31 8.19
N GLN A 265 -13.01 23.11 8.50
CA GLN A 265 -12.56 22.19 7.46
C GLN A 265 -13.74 21.58 6.70
N THR A 266 -14.88 21.31 7.35
CA THR A 266 -16.08 20.84 6.65
C THR A 266 -16.56 21.87 5.63
N VAL A 267 -16.70 23.14 6.04
CA VAL A 267 -17.10 24.23 5.13
C VAL A 267 -16.05 24.44 4.02
N ARG A 268 -14.76 24.32 4.35
CA ARG A 268 -13.68 24.43 3.37
C ARG A 268 -13.70 23.28 2.36
N SER A 269 -13.92 22.04 2.81
CA SER A 269 -14.03 20.85 1.97
C SER A 269 -15.23 20.93 1.04
N ALA A 270 -16.38 21.41 1.53
CA ALA A 270 -17.54 21.70 0.68
C ALA A 270 -17.18 22.66 -0.46
N ARG A 271 -16.46 23.76 -0.16
CA ARG A 271 -16.05 24.76 -1.15
C ARG A 271 -14.96 24.27 -2.12
N GLN A 272 -13.96 23.56 -1.65
CA GLN A 272 -12.73 23.27 -2.42
C GLN A 272 -12.69 21.85 -2.99
N ALA A 273 -13.04 20.84 -2.20
CA ALA A 273 -12.86 19.44 -2.56
C ALA A 273 -14.07 18.88 -3.33
N LEU A 274 -15.27 19.35 -3.00
CA LEU A 274 -16.52 18.88 -3.61
C LEU A 274 -17.06 19.82 -4.69
N GLY A 275 -16.39 20.96 -4.91
CA GLY A 275 -16.76 21.93 -5.96
C GLY A 275 -18.19 22.46 -5.82
N MET A 276 -18.74 22.48 -4.60
CA MET A 276 -20.12 22.86 -4.36
C MET A 276 -20.38 24.31 -4.71
N ASP A 277 -21.59 24.57 -5.21
CA ASP A 277 -22.01 25.92 -5.48
C ASP A 277 -22.23 26.73 -4.20
N ARG A 278 -22.45 28.03 -4.36
CA ARG A 278 -22.62 28.93 -3.22
C ARG A 278 -23.83 28.53 -2.35
N SER A 279 -24.94 28.10 -2.94
CA SER A 279 -26.14 27.71 -2.19
C SER A 279 -25.90 26.48 -1.32
N GLN A 280 -25.24 25.45 -1.86
CA GLN A 280 -24.91 24.22 -1.14
C GLN A 280 -23.93 24.49 0.02
N VAL A 281 -22.94 25.36 -0.19
CA VAL A 281 -22.02 25.77 0.89
C VAL A 281 -22.76 26.55 1.98
N GLU A 282 -23.75 27.38 1.63
CA GLU A 282 -24.59 28.05 2.63
C GLU A 282 -25.49 27.08 3.39
N GLU A 283 -25.95 25.98 2.77
CA GLU A 283 -26.69 24.91 3.45
C GLU A 283 -25.82 24.20 4.50
N VAL A 284 -24.56 23.86 4.15
CA VAL A 284 -23.59 23.30 5.11
C VAL A 284 -23.37 24.24 6.30
N LYS A 285 -23.17 25.55 6.04
CA LYS A 285 -23.03 26.54 7.11
C LYS A 285 -24.28 26.65 7.97
N ALA A 286 -25.47 26.59 7.35
CA ALA A 286 -26.74 26.68 8.07
C ALA A 286 -26.89 25.55 9.10
N LEU A 287 -26.34 24.37 8.85
CA LEU A 287 -26.32 23.26 9.81
C LEU A 287 -25.49 23.59 11.07
N PHE A 288 -24.31 24.18 10.90
CA PHE A 288 -23.50 24.66 12.03
C PHE A 288 -24.18 25.86 12.73
N ASP A 289 -24.79 26.77 11.99
CA ASP A 289 -25.55 27.88 12.56
C ASP A 289 -26.77 27.42 13.36
N ASP A 290 -27.43 26.34 12.94
CA ASP A 290 -28.54 25.72 13.67
C ASP A 290 -28.06 25.10 14.99
N LEU A 291 -26.94 24.38 14.96
CA LEU A 291 -26.30 23.88 16.18
C LEU A 291 -25.91 25.04 17.11
N LYS A 292 -25.32 26.11 16.55
CA LYS A 292 -25.00 27.34 17.28
C LYS A 292 -26.24 28.06 17.77
N LYS A 293 -27.44 27.86 17.24
CA LYS A 293 -28.67 28.48 17.79
C LYS A 293 -29.25 27.66 18.94
N THR A 294 -29.14 26.34 18.84
CA THR A 294 -29.81 25.38 19.73
C THR A 294 -28.98 24.97 20.94
N SER A 295 -27.65 24.85 20.82
CA SER A 295 -26.77 24.44 21.92
C SER A 295 -26.03 25.62 22.56
N PHE A 296 -26.29 25.83 23.85
CA PHE A 296 -25.52 26.75 24.69
C PHE A 296 -24.06 26.31 24.78
N GLU A 297 -23.87 25.02 25.04
CA GLU A 297 -22.59 24.39 25.32
C GLU A 297 -21.65 24.51 24.12
N TYR A 298 -22.13 24.24 22.91
CA TYR A 298 -21.32 24.35 21.69
C TYR A 298 -20.82 25.79 21.48
N ARG A 299 -21.72 26.79 21.57
CA ARG A 299 -21.35 28.21 21.41
C ARG A 299 -20.27 28.64 22.40
N TRP A 300 -20.45 28.27 23.67
CA TRP A 300 -19.56 28.72 24.73
C TRP A 300 -18.25 27.94 24.79
N LEU A 301 -18.22 26.67 24.35
CA LEU A 301 -16.97 25.94 24.12
C LEU A 301 -16.15 26.54 22.97
N GLU A 302 -16.79 26.96 21.87
CA GLU A 302 -16.12 27.68 20.77
C GLU A 302 -15.62 29.06 21.23
N ALA A 303 -16.35 29.74 22.10
CA ALA A 303 -15.91 31.00 22.70
C ALA A 303 -14.72 30.78 23.66
N LEU A 304 -14.77 29.71 24.47
CA LEU A 304 -13.72 29.36 25.42
C LEU A 304 -12.40 29.06 24.71
N ARG A 305 -12.42 28.42 23.55
CA ARG A 305 -11.23 28.27 22.69
C ARG A 305 -10.54 29.62 22.45
N ASP A 306 -11.29 30.60 21.95
CA ASP A 306 -10.73 31.90 21.59
C ASP A 306 -10.21 32.64 22.81
N ALA A 307 -10.90 32.52 23.95
CA ALA A 307 -10.44 33.04 25.22
C ALA A 307 -9.11 32.41 25.65
N LEU A 308 -8.97 31.08 25.53
CA LEU A 308 -7.75 30.35 25.90
C LEU A 308 -6.57 30.61 24.94
N GLN A 309 -6.84 30.91 23.68
CA GLN A 309 -5.80 31.13 22.65
C GLN A 309 -5.39 32.60 22.48
N HIS A 310 -6.33 33.53 22.63
CA HIS A 310 -6.14 34.95 22.29
C HIS A 310 -6.40 35.90 23.45
N GLY A 311 -7.06 35.44 24.52
CA GLY A 311 -7.33 36.22 25.72
C GLY A 311 -6.38 35.86 26.85
N ASP A 312 -6.90 35.16 27.85
CA ASP A 312 -6.15 34.69 29.01
C ASP A 312 -6.11 33.17 29.02
N ILE A 313 -4.89 32.65 29.22
CA ILE A 313 -4.60 31.25 29.46
C ILE A 313 -5.34 30.67 30.70
N ASN A 314 -5.98 31.52 31.49
CA ASN A 314 -6.74 31.21 32.70
C ASN A 314 -8.27 31.43 32.55
N ALA A 315 -8.81 31.45 31.33
CA ALA A 315 -10.26 31.56 31.06
C ALA A 315 -11.14 30.43 31.64
N PHE A 316 -10.56 29.51 32.41
CA PHE A 316 -11.22 28.45 33.15
C PHE A 316 -10.71 28.39 34.59
N LYS A 317 -11.60 28.05 35.51
CA LYS A 317 -11.31 27.72 36.90
C LYS A 317 -11.22 26.21 37.06
N TRP A 318 -10.38 25.79 37.98
CA TRP A 318 -10.25 24.39 38.35
C TRP A 318 -10.11 24.26 39.86
N SER A 319 -10.61 23.15 40.40
CA SER A 319 -10.39 22.77 41.78
C SER A 319 -10.14 21.27 41.89
N PHE A 320 -9.30 20.88 42.83
CA PHE A 320 -9.17 19.49 43.24
C PHE A 320 -9.72 19.34 44.65
N ASN A 321 -10.72 18.48 44.81
CA ASN A 321 -11.24 18.10 46.11
C ASN A 321 -10.66 16.72 46.43
N VAL A 322 -9.74 16.65 47.40
CA VAL A 322 -9.20 15.38 47.90
C VAL A 322 -9.69 15.20 49.34
N SER A 323 -10.47 14.15 49.58
CA SER A 323 -10.98 13.80 50.92
C SER A 323 -10.47 12.42 51.32
N VAL A 324 -10.32 12.20 52.63
CA VAL A 324 -9.94 10.89 53.19
C VAL A 324 -11.07 9.86 53.04
N SER A 325 -12.32 10.34 52.88
CA SER A 325 -13.53 9.50 52.87
C SER A 325 -14.32 9.57 51.55
N ALA A 326 -13.79 10.23 50.52
CA ALA A 326 -14.44 10.37 49.22
C ALA A 326 -13.40 10.27 48.10
N ASP A 327 -13.84 9.78 46.93
CA ASP A 327 -13.01 9.77 45.73
C ASP A 327 -12.59 11.21 45.39
N PRO A 328 -11.33 11.42 44.98
CA PRO A 328 -10.89 12.75 44.59
C PRO A 328 -11.66 13.22 43.37
N GLU A 329 -12.05 14.49 43.39
CA GLU A 329 -12.82 15.13 42.34
C GLU A 329 -12.00 16.26 41.73
N VAL A 330 -12.03 16.35 40.40
CA VAL A 330 -11.49 17.48 39.64
C VAL A 330 -12.66 18.22 39.04
N THR A 331 -12.82 19.50 39.39
CA THR A 331 -13.79 20.37 38.72
C THR A 331 -13.09 21.26 37.71
N ILE A 332 -13.70 21.46 36.55
CA ILE A 332 -13.24 22.35 35.50
C ILE A 332 -14.44 23.19 35.08
N ASN A 333 -14.43 24.46 35.42
CA ASN A 333 -15.52 25.38 35.14
C ASN A 333 -15.04 26.53 34.26
N MET A 334 -15.86 26.94 33.30
CA MET A 334 -15.59 28.12 32.48
C MET A 334 -15.74 29.38 33.34
N ASP A 335 -14.75 30.28 33.34
CA ASP A 335 -14.83 31.50 34.15
C ASP A 335 -15.87 32.47 33.56
N ARG A 336 -17.07 32.49 34.15
CA ARG A 336 -18.20 33.26 33.65
C ARG A 336 -17.92 34.76 33.60
N ALA A 337 -17.29 35.29 34.65
CA ALA A 337 -17.00 36.72 34.74
C ALA A 337 -15.99 37.13 33.67
N PHE A 338 -14.91 36.35 33.53
CA PHE A 338 -13.91 36.58 32.49
C PHE A 338 -14.53 36.46 31.09
N MET A 339 -15.31 35.41 30.83
CA MET A 339 -15.92 35.18 29.52
C MET A 339 -16.86 36.31 29.13
N LEU A 340 -17.67 36.83 30.07
CA LEU A 340 -18.54 37.98 29.84
C LEU A 340 -17.75 39.26 29.54
N GLU A 341 -16.58 39.45 30.13
CA GLU A 341 -15.70 40.57 29.80
C GLU A 341 -15.07 40.39 28.41
N PHE A 342 -14.52 39.20 28.14
CA PHE A 342 -13.87 38.85 26.88
C PHE A 342 -14.79 39.04 25.66
N VAL A 343 -16.07 38.68 25.77
CA VAL A 343 -17.02 38.82 24.66
C VAL A 343 -17.64 40.22 24.52
N LYS A 344 -17.35 41.15 25.44
CA LYS A 344 -17.98 42.49 25.47
C LYS A 344 -17.74 43.31 24.19
N ASP A 345 -16.55 43.20 23.62
CA ASP A 345 -16.15 43.94 22.42
C ASP A 345 -16.23 43.09 21.13
N ASN A 346 -16.67 41.83 21.25
CA ASN A 346 -16.53 40.85 20.18
C ASN A 346 -17.70 40.95 19.17
N ARG A 347 -17.65 41.96 18.29
CA ARG A 347 -18.64 42.20 17.22
C ARG A 347 -18.69 41.10 16.14
N ASN A 348 -17.72 40.18 16.15
CA ASN A 348 -17.54 39.17 15.11
C ASN A 348 -18.33 37.87 15.36
N LYS A 349 -19.02 37.73 16.51
CA LYS A 349 -19.77 36.52 16.89
C LYS A 349 -21.22 36.82 17.27
N PRO A 350 -22.08 37.19 16.30
CA PRO A 350 -23.47 37.57 16.57
C PRO A 350 -24.34 36.41 17.10
N TRP A 351 -23.90 35.16 16.93
CA TRP A 351 -24.56 33.96 17.42
C TRP A 351 -24.39 33.75 18.94
N LEU A 352 -23.49 34.50 19.59
CA LEU A 352 -23.14 34.30 21.00
C LEU A 352 -24.13 35.05 21.91
N LYS A 353 -24.97 34.28 22.62
CA LYS A 353 -26.05 34.81 23.45
C LYS A 353 -25.56 35.13 24.86
N ARG A 354 -25.05 36.35 25.05
CA ARG A 354 -24.49 36.85 26.31
C ARG A 354 -25.44 36.67 27.52
N ARG A 355 -26.72 36.99 27.37
CA ARG A 355 -27.72 36.93 28.46
C ARG A 355 -27.83 35.55 29.10
N GLU A 356 -27.74 34.48 28.29
CA GLU A 356 -27.84 33.10 28.79
C GLU A 356 -26.70 32.77 29.76
N LEU A 357 -25.50 33.37 29.58
CA LEU A 357 -24.40 33.20 30.53
C LEU A 357 -24.52 34.15 31.74
N GLU A 358 -25.11 35.34 31.57
CA GLU A 358 -25.36 36.28 32.67
C GLU A 358 -26.35 35.73 33.69
N GLU A 359 -27.36 35.01 33.22
CA GLU A 359 -28.47 34.42 34.01
C GLU A 359 -28.07 33.18 34.80
N LEU A 360 -26.88 32.60 34.58
CA LEU A 360 -26.41 31.44 35.34
C LEU A 360 -25.92 31.85 36.74
N ASP A 361 -26.38 31.10 37.74
CA ASP A 361 -26.02 31.29 39.16
C ASP A 361 -24.61 30.81 39.50
N SER A 362 -23.97 30.02 38.62
CA SER A 362 -22.63 29.44 38.84
C SER A 362 -21.84 29.33 37.54
N ASP A 363 -20.51 29.13 37.68
CA ASP A 363 -19.62 28.90 36.55
C ASP A 363 -19.95 27.55 35.87
N PRO A 364 -20.19 27.53 34.54
CA PRO A 364 -20.57 26.30 33.84
C PRO A 364 -19.46 25.23 33.88
N SER A 365 -19.82 23.99 34.19
CA SER A 365 -18.88 22.86 34.13
C SER A 365 -18.55 22.52 32.68
N VAL A 366 -17.28 22.64 32.32
CA VAL A 366 -16.77 22.33 30.97
C VAL A 366 -16.99 20.86 30.64
N LEU A 367 -16.80 19.95 31.60
CA LEU A 367 -17.02 18.52 31.38
C LEU A 367 -18.49 18.19 31.09
N ASN A 368 -19.42 18.88 31.76
CA ASN A 368 -20.85 18.73 31.47
C ASN A 368 -21.19 19.30 30.09
N MET A 369 -20.58 20.43 29.72
CA MET A 369 -20.75 21.00 28.39
C MET A 369 -20.27 20.04 27.29
N ILE A 370 -19.10 19.41 27.47
CA ILE A 370 -18.57 18.41 26.54
C ILE A 370 -19.52 17.22 26.40
N LYS A 371 -19.99 16.65 27.54
CA LYS A 371 -20.95 15.55 27.54
C LYS A 371 -22.27 15.91 26.86
N ALA A 372 -22.73 17.15 26.99
CA ALA A 372 -23.97 17.62 26.37
C ALA A 372 -23.85 17.75 24.84
N ILE A 373 -22.68 18.09 24.30
CA ILE A 373 -22.50 18.23 22.85
C ILE A 373 -22.23 16.91 22.13
N GLN A 374 -21.62 15.92 22.80
CA GLN A 374 -21.33 14.60 22.21
C GLN A 374 -22.53 13.97 21.47
N PRO A 375 -23.75 13.86 22.05
CA PRO A 375 -24.89 13.27 21.35
C PRO A 375 -25.40 14.12 20.18
N LEU A 376 -25.00 15.39 20.06
CA LEU A 376 -25.39 16.27 18.96
C LEU A 376 -24.50 16.09 17.72
N MET A 377 -23.27 15.60 17.91
CA MET A 377 -22.28 15.53 16.84
C MET A 377 -22.63 14.48 15.77
N GLY A 378 -23.12 13.30 16.17
CA GLY A 378 -23.56 12.25 15.23
C GLY A 378 -24.70 12.70 14.32
N PRO A 379 -25.83 13.23 14.85
CA PRO A 379 -26.91 13.78 14.05
C PRO A 379 -26.48 14.95 13.15
N LEU A 380 -25.57 15.81 13.62
CA LEU A 380 -24.99 16.87 12.78
C LEU A 380 -24.21 16.25 11.61
N GLN A 381 -23.32 15.29 11.87
CA GLN A 381 -22.54 14.62 10.84
C GLN A 381 -23.43 13.94 9.82
N GLY A 382 -24.48 13.22 10.25
CA GLY A 382 -25.44 12.61 9.34
C GLY A 382 -26.16 13.61 8.43
N LYS A 383 -26.49 14.82 8.93
CA LYS A 383 -27.03 15.90 8.09
C LYS A 383 -26.00 16.46 7.11
N LEU A 384 -24.76 16.65 7.58
CA LEU A 384 -23.65 17.11 6.74
C LEU A 384 -23.37 16.12 5.61
N ASP A 385 -23.33 14.81 5.90
CA ASP A 385 -23.09 13.76 4.92
C ASP A 385 -24.21 13.70 3.87
N LYS A 386 -25.47 13.88 4.27
CA LYS A 386 -26.62 13.95 3.34
C LYS A 386 -26.46 15.10 2.33
N VAL A 387 -25.99 16.26 2.77
CA VAL A 387 -25.75 17.43 1.89
C VAL A 387 -24.47 17.24 1.07
N MET A 388 -23.42 16.72 1.71
CA MET A 388 -22.09 16.66 1.11
C MET A 388 -21.89 15.49 0.15
N TYR A 389 -22.56 14.38 0.41
CA TYR A 389 -22.45 13.12 -0.30
C TYR A 389 -23.84 12.57 -0.63
N PRO A 390 -24.65 13.28 -1.45
CA PRO A 390 -26.05 12.91 -1.71
C PRO A 390 -26.21 11.54 -2.39
N LYS A 391 -25.15 11.02 -3.00
CA LYS A 391 -25.11 9.71 -3.68
C LYS A 391 -24.51 8.58 -2.84
N VAL A 392 -24.26 8.81 -1.54
CA VAL A 392 -23.64 7.83 -0.65
C VAL A 392 -24.35 6.47 -0.67
N ALA A 393 -25.68 6.45 -0.80
CA ALA A 393 -26.45 5.21 -0.91
C ALA A 393 -26.17 4.44 -2.21
N GLU A 394 -26.07 5.14 -3.35
CA GLU A 394 -25.72 4.55 -4.64
C GLU A 394 -24.28 4.05 -4.65
N ASP A 395 -23.36 4.82 -4.05
CA ASP A 395 -21.95 4.47 -3.94
C ASP A 395 -21.76 3.25 -3.01
N ALA A 396 -22.44 3.21 -1.85
CA ALA A 396 -22.43 2.07 -0.94
C ALA A 396 -23.00 0.80 -1.60
N ALA A 397 -24.11 0.92 -2.34
CA ALA A 397 -24.68 -0.19 -3.09
C ALA A 397 -23.71 -0.71 -4.17
N THR A 398 -23.03 0.20 -4.88
CA THR A 398 -22.03 -0.15 -5.90
C THR A 398 -20.81 -0.85 -5.29
N VAL A 399 -20.31 -0.39 -4.15
CA VAL A 399 -19.20 -1.04 -3.45
C VAL A 399 -19.63 -2.37 -2.82
N ARG A 400 -20.89 -2.50 -2.38
CA ARG A 400 -21.45 -3.79 -1.93
C ARG A 400 -21.54 -4.80 -3.08
N GLU A 401 -21.91 -4.36 -4.28
CA GLU A 401 -21.85 -5.20 -5.48
C GLU A 401 -20.40 -5.66 -5.75
N LEU A 402 -19.42 -4.76 -5.64
CA LEU A 402 -18.00 -5.09 -5.77
C LEU A 402 -17.56 -6.13 -4.73
N ILE A 403 -17.96 -5.98 -3.46
CA ILE A 403 -17.69 -6.98 -2.41
C ILE A 403 -18.29 -8.33 -2.79
N GLY A 404 -19.50 -8.34 -3.37
CA GLY A 404 -20.16 -9.54 -3.88
C GLY A 404 -19.35 -10.27 -4.96
N ARG A 405 -18.53 -9.55 -5.76
CA ARG A 405 -17.64 -10.15 -6.77
C ARG A 405 -16.57 -11.07 -6.16
N PHE A 406 -16.25 -10.91 -4.88
CA PHE A 406 -15.33 -11.79 -4.14
C PHE A 406 -15.98 -13.06 -3.58
N GLN A 407 -17.30 -13.24 -3.76
CA GLN A 407 -18.03 -14.48 -3.43
C GLN A 407 -17.85 -14.96 -1.98
N GLY A 408 -17.67 -14.03 -1.03
CA GLY A 408 -17.49 -14.33 0.39
C GLY A 408 -16.13 -14.94 0.76
N ARG A 409 -15.17 -14.96 -0.17
CA ARG A 409 -13.81 -15.47 0.07
C ARG A 409 -13.04 -14.53 0.97
N ARG A 410 -12.37 -15.06 2.01
CA ARG A 410 -11.59 -14.25 2.96
C ARG A 410 -10.20 -13.94 2.41
N GLY A 411 -9.75 -12.71 2.61
CA GLY A 411 -8.42 -12.26 2.23
C GLY A 411 -8.37 -10.74 2.12
N MET A 412 -7.31 -10.22 1.50
CA MET A 412 -7.22 -8.80 1.15
C MET A 412 -7.72 -8.59 -0.28
N TYR A 413 -8.56 -7.58 -0.48
CA TYR A 413 -9.21 -7.29 -1.75
C TYR A 413 -8.49 -6.16 -2.48
N PHE A 414 -8.33 -6.31 -3.78
CA PHE A 414 -7.67 -5.34 -4.65
C PHE A 414 -8.45 -5.14 -5.94
N LEU A 415 -8.32 -3.96 -6.53
CA LEU A 415 -8.72 -3.68 -7.91
C LEU A 415 -7.49 -3.71 -8.81
N GLN A 416 -7.59 -4.42 -9.92
CA GLN A 416 -6.54 -4.45 -10.94
C GLN A 416 -6.56 -3.14 -11.74
N THR A 417 -5.38 -2.53 -11.93
CA THR A 417 -5.22 -1.23 -12.60
C THR A 417 -4.27 -1.28 -13.80
N GLY A 418 -3.90 -2.46 -14.27
CA GLY A 418 -2.94 -2.66 -15.36
C GLY A 418 -3.06 -4.05 -15.97
N PRO A 419 -2.14 -4.47 -16.85
CA PRO A 419 -2.21 -5.80 -17.48
C PRO A 419 -2.29 -6.92 -16.45
N GLY A 420 -3.02 -7.99 -16.82
CA GLY A 420 -3.32 -9.15 -15.98
C GLY A 420 -2.12 -9.99 -15.56
N PHE A 421 -2.44 -11.12 -14.93
CA PHE A 421 -1.45 -12.10 -14.48
C PHE A 421 -0.84 -12.80 -15.68
N THR A 422 0.48 -12.93 -15.65
CA THR A 422 1.23 -13.81 -16.55
C THR A 422 2.30 -14.52 -15.74
N ARG A 423 2.94 -15.55 -16.30
CA ARG A 423 4.12 -16.18 -15.65
C ARG A 423 5.21 -15.15 -15.38
N ARG A 424 5.35 -14.17 -16.28
CA ARG A 424 6.25 -13.01 -16.16
C ARG A 424 5.80 -11.99 -15.12
N ARG A 425 4.52 -11.99 -14.74
CA ARG A 425 3.88 -11.00 -13.86
C ARG A 425 2.89 -11.66 -12.90
N LEU A 426 3.44 -12.18 -11.80
CA LEU A 426 2.66 -12.84 -10.75
C LEU A 426 1.92 -11.87 -9.82
N ALA A 427 2.28 -10.58 -9.83
CA ALA A 427 1.62 -9.52 -9.08
C ALA A 427 1.37 -8.32 -10.02
N PRO A 428 0.19 -8.22 -10.64
CA PRO A 428 -0.13 -7.11 -11.54
C PRO A 428 -0.30 -5.80 -10.78
N ALA A 429 -0.27 -4.69 -11.52
CA ALA A 429 -0.55 -3.38 -10.96
C ALA A 429 -1.97 -3.36 -10.36
N GLN A 430 -2.07 -2.95 -9.10
CA GLN A 430 -3.28 -3.09 -8.31
C GLN A 430 -3.38 -2.03 -7.21
N THR A 431 -4.62 -1.72 -6.83
CA THR A 431 -4.95 -0.80 -5.74
C THR A 431 -5.67 -1.55 -4.62
N PRO A 432 -5.17 -1.50 -3.37
CA PRO A 432 -5.84 -2.15 -2.24
C PRO A 432 -7.16 -1.48 -1.88
N LEU A 433 -8.15 -2.30 -1.54
CA LEU A 433 -9.43 -1.85 -0.98
C LEU A 433 -9.36 -1.88 0.55
N ALA A 434 -9.52 -0.72 1.16
CA ALA A 434 -9.38 -0.53 2.60
C ALA A 434 -10.55 -1.19 3.34
N PRO A 435 -10.29 -2.04 4.36
CA PRO A 435 -11.33 -2.75 5.10
C PRO A 435 -12.41 -1.84 5.69
N ARG A 436 -12.06 -0.63 6.15
CA ARG A 436 -13.02 0.34 6.72
C ARG A 436 -14.08 0.78 5.70
N VAL A 437 -13.68 0.98 4.44
CA VAL A 437 -14.57 1.43 3.37
C VAL A 437 -15.49 0.27 2.95
N LEU A 438 -14.92 -0.93 2.86
CA LEU A 438 -15.69 -2.14 2.57
C LEU A 438 -16.72 -2.42 3.66
N HIS A 439 -16.31 -2.31 4.93
CA HIS A 439 -17.20 -2.49 6.08
C HIS A 439 -18.34 -1.47 6.07
N PHE A 440 -18.02 -0.18 5.87
CA PHE A 440 -19.03 0.87 5.76
C PHE A 440 -20.06 0.56 4.68
N ALA A 441 -19.63 0.17 3.47
CA ALA A 441 -20.54 -0.14 2.37
C ALA A 441 -21.42 -1.38 2.66
N ASP A 442 -20.88 -2.39 3.34
CA ASP A 442 -21.59 -3.61 3.70
C ASP A 442 -22.65 -3.35 4.78
N THR A 443 -22.32 -2.55 5.79
CA THR A 443 -23.22 -2.20 6.91
C THR A 443 -24.07 -0.96 6.66
N TYR A 444 -23.98 -0.33 5.49
CA TYR A 444 -24.75 0.87 5.17
C TYR A 444 -26.24 0.52 5.08
N GLU A 445 -26.95 0.76 6.17
CA GLU A 445 -28.41 0.79 6.23
C GLU A 445 -28.79 2.21 5.80
N GLY A 446 -29.09 2.38 4.51
CA GLY A 446 -29.43 3.69 3.96
C GLY A 446 -30.48 4.35 4.82
N GLY A 447 -30.17 5.56 5.31
CA GLY A 447 -30.96 6.27 6.32
C GLY A 447 -32.44 6.29 5.97
N ALA A 448 -33.17 5.29 6.46
CA ALA A 448 -34.60 5.30 6.60
C ALA A 448 -34.86 6.08 7.88
N ASP A 449 -34.79 7.40 7.75
CA ASP A 449 -35.55 8.42 8.49
C ASP A 449 -35.36 9.80 7.83
#